data_AF-A0A955BSU6-F1
#
_entry.id   AF-A0A955BSU6-F1
#
_cell.length_a   1.000
_cell.length_b   1.000
_cell.length_c   1.000
_cell.angle_alpha   90.00
_cell.angle_beta   90.00
_cell.angle_gamma   90.00
#
_symmetry.space_group_name_H-M   'P 1'
#
loop_
_entity.id
_entity.type
_entity.pdbx_description
1 polymer ?
#
loop_
_entity_poly.entity_id
_entity_poly.type
_entity_poly.pdbx_seq_one_letter_code
_entity_poly.pdbx_strand_id
1 'polypeptide(L)'
;MNADWGNVSQLPGDYSGDGTADGGDFLLWQRGFTAAVPPQSGADGDGSGVVDGGDLQVWSHSFGYTTGSPWIHLSWDALADADSYNVKRATDAGGPYTTIATGLAGTSFNDTGLTDSEDYFYVVSAVGAWGESEVSNAATPPAILQAEDAILSGVVAATSGSGYNGGGYVEFVMSTNGYIEWNVTAAQTTNHKLTFRYALDGVAPRPLNLAVNGIVIESALDFAP
;
A
#
# COMPACT_ATOMS: atom_id res chain seq x y z
N MET A 1 -5.86 13.31 6.86
CA MET A 1 -5.87 11.89 6.51
C MET A 1 -5.12 11.74 5.21
N ASN A 2 -4.21 10.78 5.15
CA ASN A 2 -3.44 10.40 3.98
C ASN A 2 -3.70 8.92 3.66
N ALA A 3 -3.64 8.58 2.38
CA ALA A 3 -3.73 7.21 1.89
C ALA A 3 -2.58 7.01 0.92
N ASP A 4 -1.78 5.97 1.15
CA ASP A 4 -0.65 5.59 0.30
C ASP A 4 -0.70 4.09 0.05
N TRP A 5 -0.15 3.64 -1.07
CA TRP A 5 0.06 2.20 -1.27
C TRP A 5 1.16 1.70 -0.35
N GLY A 6 0.91 0.56 0.27
CA GLY A 6 1.90 -0.12 1.07
C GLY A 6 3.19 -0.39 0.28
N ASN A 7 4.30 0.19 0.72
CA ASN A 7 5.59 0.17 0.02
C ASN A 7 6.66 -0.70 0.72
N VAL A 8 6.26 -1.68 1.52
CA VAL A 8 7.21 -2.52 2.29
C VAL A 8 7.08 -4.00 1.98
N SER A 9 8.22 -4.69 2.11
CA SER A 9 8.47 -6.10 1.85
C SER A 9 7.68 -7.08 2.75
N GLN A 10 6.79 -6.58 3.60
CA GLN A 10 6.09 -7.39 4.59
C GLN A 10 4.61 -7.04 4.57
N LEU A 11 3.78 -8.06 4.34
CA LEU A 11 2.33 -7.96 4.38
C LEU A 11 1.90 -7.60 5.81
N PRO A 12 0.93 -6.68 6.03
CA PRO A 12 0.36 -6.46 7.35
C PRO A 12 -0.07 -7.79 7.99
N GLY A 13 0.25 -7.99 9.27
CA GLY A 13 -0.08 -9.23 9.96
C GLY A 13 0.79 -10.46 9.64
N ASP A 14 1.68 -10.41 8.65
CA ASP A 14 2.73 -11.42 8.41
C ASP A 14 3.89 -11.16 9.37
N TYR A 15 3.73 -11.60 10.62
CA TYR A 15 4.72 -11.40 11.69
C TYR A 15 5.92 -12.34 11.57
N SER A 16 5.79 -13.43 10.81
CA SER A 16 6.85 -14.40 10.55
C SER A 16 7.76 -13.99 9.40
N GLY A 17 7.27 -13.12 8.50
CA GLY A 17 7.96 -12.68 7.30
C GLY A 17 8.05 -13.77 6.23
N ASP A 18 7.17 -14.76 6.26
CA ASP A 18 7.17 -15.86 5.30
C ASP A 18 6.37 -15.56 4.02
N GLY A 19 5.75 -14.38 3.99
CA GLY A 19 5.01 -13.85 2.87
C GLY A 19 3.52 -14.15 2.90
N THR A 20 2.99 -14.76 3.96
CA THR A 20 1.56 -15.05 4.14
C THR A 20 1.15 -14.66 5.55
N ALA A 21 -0.03 -14.03 5.71
CA ALA A 21 -0.61 -13.83 7.03
C ALA A 21 -1.47 -15.06 7.40
N ASP A 22 -0.94 -15.95 8.23
CA ASP A 22 -1.54 -17.25 8.55
C ASP A 22 -1.48 -17.62 10.04
N GLY A 23 -1.71 -18.91 10.36
CA GLY A 23 -1.68 -19.39 11.74
C GLY A 23 -0.32 -19.32 12.42
N GLY A 24 0.78 -19.32 11.65
CA GLY A 24 2.14 -19.11 12.14
C GLY A 24 2.32 -17.73 12.75
N ASP A 25 1.75 -16.70 12.14
CA ASP A 25 1.80 -15.33 12.64
C ASP A 25 0.96 -15.15 13.91
N PHE A 26 -0.21 -15.78 13.96
CA PHE A 26 -1.03 -15.79 15.17
C PHE A 26 -0.26 -16.37 16.36
N LEU A 27 0.54 -17.41 16.15
CA LEU A 27 1.37 -17.99 17.20
C LEU A 27 2.52 -17.06 17.62
N LEU A 28 3.05 -16.23 16.71
CA LEU A 28 4.03 -15.19 17.06
C LEU A 28 3.39 -14.10 17.93
N TRP A 29 2.22 -13.60 17.52
CA TRP A 29 1.43 -12.68 18.32
C TRP A 29 1.12 -13.25 19.71
N GLN A 30 0.61 -14.48 19.79
CA GLN A 30 0.23 -15.10 21.05
C GLN A 30 1.42 -15.27 22.01
N ARG A 31 2.61 -15.60 21.48
CA ARG A 31 3.84 -15.71 22.30
C ARG A 31 4.37 -14.34 22.74
N GLY A 32 4.13 -13.31 21.94
CA GLY A 32 4.53 -11.94 22.23
C GLY A 32 3.54 -11.17 23.10
N PHE A 33 2.33 -11.68 23.33
CA PHE A 33 1.26 -10.93 24.00
C PHE A 33 1.72 -10.28 25.31
N THR A 34 1.48 -8.97 25.46
CA THR A 34 1.95 -8.02 26.49
C THR A 34 3.43 -7.60 26.44
N ALA A 35 4.21 -8.09 25.48
CA ALA A 35 5.61 -7.69 25.34
C ALA A 35 5.73 -6.28 24.77
N ALA A 36 6.58 -5.46 25.39
CA ALA A 36 7.02 -4.20 24.80
C ALA A 36 8.12 -4.48 23.77
N VAL A 37 7.96 -3.95 22.56
CA VAL A 37 8.87 -4.11 21.42
C VAL A 37 9.09 -2.76 20.74
N PRO A 38 10.18 -2.56 19.97
CA PRO A 38 10.27 -1.41 19.08
C PRO A 38 9.01 -1.33 18.19
N PRO A 39 8.46 -0.12 17.94
CA PRO A 39 7.34 0.06 17.05
C PRO A 39 7.50 -0.68 15.72
N GLN A 40 6.47 -1.41 15.28
CA GLN A 40 6.44 -2.16 14.01
C GLN A 40 7.42 -3.34 13.95
N SER A 41 7.82 -3.89 15.10
CA SER A 41 8.73 -5.04 15.15
C SER A 41 8.09 -6.28 15.77
N GLY A 42 8.50 -7.45 15.29
CA GLY A 42 7.89 -8.71 15.74
C GLY A 42 6.41 -8.75 15.39
N ALA A 43 5.57 -8.92 16.41
CA ALA A 43 4.11 -8.99 16.27
C ALA A 43 3.38 -7.69 16.65
N ASP A 44 4.08 -6.55 16.70
CA ASP A 44 3.50 -5.22 16.88
C ASP A 44 3.10 -4.65 15.51
N GLY A 45 1.99 -5.15 14.97
CA GLY A 45 1.46 -4.77 13.67
C GLY A 45 0.79 -3.40 13.63
N ASP A 46 0.33 -2.88 14.77
CA ASP A 46 -0.26 -1.53 14.85
C ASP A 46 0.75 -0.43 15.20
N GLY A 47 1.97 -0.81 15.58
CA GLY A 47 3.08 0.10 15.84
C GLY A 47 2.96 0.85 17.17
N SER A 48 2.09 0.39 18.08
CA SER A 48 1.95 0.94 19.43
C SER A 48 3.17 0.68 20.31
N GLY A 49 4.04 -0.25 19.90
CA GLY A 49 5.22 -0.68 20.66
C GLY A 49 4.90 -1.72 21.74
N VAL A 50 3.68 -2.27 21.75
CA VAL A 50 3.26 -3.34 22.66
C VAL A 50 2.45 -4.37 21.87
N VAL A 51 2.81 -5.64 21.99
CA VAL A 51 2.05 -6.72 21.34
C VAL A 51 0.75 -6.97 22.12
N ASP A 52 -0.40 -6.50 21.62
CA ASP A 52 -1.69 -6.59 22.31
C ASP A 52 -2.90 -6.85 21.37
N GLY A 53 -4.10 -6.48 21.79
CA GLY A 53 -5.32 -6.70 21.00
C GLY A 53 -5.35 -5.93 19.67
N GLY A 54 -4.66 -4.79 19.57
CA GLY A 54 -4.55 -4.01 18.33
C GLY A 54 -3.85 -4.80 17.23
N ASP A 55 -2.79 -5.51 17.57
CA ASP A 55 -2.05 -6.34 16.61
C ASP A 55 -2.82 -7.58 16.18
N LEU A 56 -3.65 -8.13 17.06
CA LEU A 56 -4.54 -9.22 16.69
C LEU A 56 -5.53 -8.76 15.63
N GLN A 57 -6.02 -7.53 15.72
CA GLN A 57 -6.91 -6.96 14.71
C GLN A 57 -6.18 -6.84 13.36
N VAL A 58 -4.94 -6.35 13.35
CA VAL A 58 -4.10 -6.25 12.13
C VAL A 58 -3.91 -7.62 11.47
N TRP A 59 -3.55 -8.64 12.24
CA TRP A 59 -3.44 -10.01 11.73
C TRP A 59 -4.78 -10.54 11.21
N SER A 60 -5.86 -10.38 11.98
CA SER A 60 -7.17 -10.93 11.61
C SER A 60 -7.73 -10.33 10.33
N HIS A 61 -7.46 -9.04 10.09
CA HIS A 61 -7.84 -8.35 8.86
C HIS A 61 -7.06 -8.87 7.66
N SER A 62 -5.83 -9.33 7.91
CA SER A 62 -4.89 -9.76 6.87
C SER A 62 -4.90 -11.27 6.63
N PHE A 63 -5.60 -12.05 7.46
CA PHE A 63 -5.54 -13.51 7.45
C PHE A 63 -5.92 -14.10 6.08
N GLY A 64 -5.00 -14.89 5.52
CA GLY A 64 -5.14 -15.55 4.22
C GLY A 64 -4.62 -14.74 3.03
N TYR A 65 -4.16 -13.50 3.22
CA TYR A 65 -3.48 -12.74 2.17
C TYR A 65 -2.00 -13.10 2.08
N THR A 66 -1.42 -12.86 0.91
CA THR A 66 -0.01 -13.09 0.60
C THR A 66 0.67 -11.80 0.12
N THR A 67 1.99 -11.76 0.24
CA THR A 67 2.84 -10.74 -0.38
C THR A 67 2.53 -10.62 -1.88
N GLY A 68 2.19 -9.41 -2.32
CA GLY A 68 1.70 -9.11 -3.68
C GLY A 68 0.19 -8.86 -3.77
N SER A 69 -0.58 -9.19 -2.73
CA SER A 69 -1.96 -8.72 -2.62
C SER A 69 -1.98 -7.20 -2.47
N PRO A 70 -2.84 -6.46 -3.20
CA PRO A 70 -2.92 -5.01 -3.07
C PRO A 70 -3.45 -4.62 -1.68
N TRP A 71 -2.82 -3.61 -1.08
CA TRP A 71 -3.25 -3.05 0.20
C TRP A 71 -2.90 -1.57 0.31
N ILE A 72 -3.72 -0.83 1.06
CA ILE A 72 -3.60 0.61 1.24
C ILE A 72 -3.26 0.90 2.70
N HIS A 73 -2.22 1.70 2.91
CA HIS A 73 -1.89 2.27 4.20
C HIS A 73 -2.59 3.61 4.38
N LEU A 74 -3.37 3.73 5.44
CA LEU A 74 -4.02 4.96 5.86
C LEU A 74 -3.34 5.50 7.11
N SER A 75 -3.19 6.83 7.17
CA SER A 75 -2.77 7.53 8.38
C SER A 75 -3.56 8.82 8.58
N TRP A 76 -3.77 9.21 9.83
CA TRP A 76 -4.46 10.44 10.18
C TRP A 76 -3.88 11.07 11.45
N ASP A 77 -4.23 12.32 11.72
CA ASP A 77 -3.78 13.00 12.94
C ASP A 77 -4.65 12.58 14.12
N ALA A 78 -4.02 12.42 15.30
CA ALA A 78 -4.74 12.14 16.53
C ALA A 78 -5.63 13.34 16.93
N LEU A 79 -6.84 13.06 17.37
CA LEU A 79 -7.73 14.01 18.05
C LEU A 79 -7.69 13.76 19.56
N ALA A 80 -7.52 14.83 20.34
CA ALA A 80 -7.26 14.74 21.79
C ALA A 80 -8.41 14.07 22.59
N ASP A 81 -9.65 14.20 22.13
CA ASP A 81 -10.84 13.66 22.79
C ASP A 81 -11.35 12.36 22.12
N ALA A 82 -10.55 11.75 21.25
CA ALA A 82 -10.89 10.49 20.61
C ALA A 82 -10.41 9.31 21.47
N ASP A 83 -11.34 8.45 21.86
CA ASP A 83 -11.05 7.16 22.48
C ASP A 83 -10.66 6.11 21.42
N SER A 84 -11.20 6.25 20.20
CA SER A 84 -10.89 5.38 19.06
C SER A 84 -11.29 6.01 17.73
N TYR A 85 -11.00 5.31 16.63
CA TYR A 85 -11.37 5.71 15.28
C TYR A 85 -12.14 4.61 14.54
N ASN A 86 -13.01 5.04 13.63
CA ASN A 86 -13.64 4.19 12.62
C ASN A 86 -13.07 4.56 11.25
N VAL A 87 -12.73 3.55 10.44
CA VAL A 87 -12.33 3.72 9.03
C VAL A 87 -13.50 3.30 8.15
N LYS A 88 -13.81 4.13 7.16
CA LYS A 88 -14.87 3.87 6.18
C LYS A 88 -14.31 3.97 4.77
N ARG A 89 -14.82 3.11 3.87
CA ARG A 89 -14.38 2.98 2.48
C ARG A 89 -15.55 3.11 1.51
N ALA A 90 -15.30 3.69 0.34
CA ALA A 90 -16.20 3.69 -0.80
C ALA A 90 -15.43 3.38 -2.08
N THR A 91 -16.13 2.95 -3.12
CA THR A 91 -15.60 2.81 -4.50
C THR A 91 -15.98 3.99 -5.39
N ASP A 92 -16.83 4.88 -4.89
CA ASP A 92 -17.20 6.14 -5.53
C ASP A 92 -16.73 7.31 -4.67
N ALA A 93 -16.19 8.37 -5.30
CA ALA A 93 -15.69 9.55 -4.58
C ALA A 93 -16.76 10.22 -3.69
N GLY A 94 -18.03 10.16 -4.12
CA GLY A 94 -19.17 10.69 -3.38
C GLY A 94 -19.76 9.73 -2.35
N GLY A 95 -19.21 8.53 -2.19
CA GLY A 95 -19.81 7.45 -1.42
C GLY A 95 -20.93 6.71 -2.16
N PRO A 96 -21.70 5.86 -1.44
CA PRO A 96 -21.76 5.76 0.01
C PRO A 96 -20.52 5.10 0.63
N TYR A 97 -20.13 5.57 1.81
CA TYR A 97 -19.03 4.99 2.59
C TYR A 97 -19.55 3.89 3.53
N THR A 98 -18.87 2.75 3.55
CA THR A 98 -19.13 1.63 4.46
C THR A 98 -18.02 1.52 5.50
N THR A 99 -18.37 1.27 6.76
CA THR A 99 -17.38 1.06 7.82
C THR A 99 -16.66 -0.26 7.62
N ILE A 100 -15.33 -0.22 7.55
CA ILE A 100 -14.46 -1.40 7.38
C ILE A 100 -13.62 -1.71 8.62
N ALA A 101 -13.45 -0.74 9.52
CA ALA A 101 -12.82 -0.95 10.82
C ALA A 101 -13.43 -0.02 11.88
N THR A 102 -13.44 -0.48 13.13
CA THR A 102 -13.97 0.27 14.28
C THR A 102 -13.11 0.05 15.51
N GLY A 103 -13.06 1.02 16.41
CA GLY A 103 -12.39 0.85 17.71
C GLY A 103 -10.86 0.86 17.60
N LEU A 104 -10.30 1.48 16.55
CA LEU A 104 -8.86 1.60 16.38
C LEU A 104 -8.31 2.60 17.39
N ALA A 105 -7.39 2.16 18.25
CA ALA A 105 -6.72 3.05 19.21
C ALA A 105 -5.60 3.87 18.56
N GLY A 106 -4.95 3.29 17.53
CA GLY A 106 -3.92 3.94 16.73
C GLY A 106 -4.46 4.95 15.72
N THR A 107 -3.54 5.59 15.00
CA THR A 107 -3.83 6.61 13.98
C THR A 107 -3.47 6.16 12.56
N SER A 108 -3.41 4.85 12.36
CA SER A 108 -3.15 4.23 11.08
C SER A 108 -3.98 2.97 10.89
N PHE A 109 -4.20 2.60 9.64
CA PHE A 109 -4.90 1.38 9.28
C PHE A 109 -4.38 0.84 7.95
N ASN A 110 -4.20 -0.48 7.87
CA ASN A 110 -3.85 -1.16 6.63
C ASN A 110 -5.12 -1.86 6.10
N ASP A 111 -5.65 -1.38 4.98
CA ASP A 111 -6.76 -2.02 4.29
C ASP A 111 -6.23 -3.05 3.30
N THR A 112 -6.43 -4.33 3.59
CA THR A 112 -5.96 -5.46 2.78
C THR A 112 -7.09 -6.11 1.99
N GLY A 113 -6.76 -7.01 1.05
CA GLY A 113 -7.78 -7.74 0.30
C GLY A 113 -8.51 -6.91 -0.75
N LEU A 114 -7.80 -5.91 -1.28
CA LEU A 114 -8.32 -5.02 -2.30
C LEU A 114 -8.40 -5.74 -3.65
N THR A 115 -9.24 -5.21 -4.53
CA THR A 115 -9.25 -5.60 -5.93
C THR A 115 -8.29 -4.68 -6.68
N ASP A 116 -7.44 -5.27 -7.52
CA ASP A 116 -6.52 -4.50 -8.34
C ASP A 116 -7.30 -3.64 -9.35
N SER A 117 -6.77 -2.45 -9.66
CA SER A 117 -7.40 -1.47 -10.56
C SER A 117 -8.80 -0.96 -10.15
N GLU A 118 -9.23 -1.21 -8.91
CA GLU A 118 -10.45 -0.59 -8.34
C GLU A 118 -10.07 0.70 -7.60
N ASP A 119 -10.85 1.76 -7.81
CA ASP A 119 -10.69 3.01 -7.07
C ASP A 119 -11.25 2.87 -5.65
N TYR A 120 -10.50 3.35 -4.67
CA TYR A 120 -10.94 3.37 -3.27
C TYR A 120 -10.84 4.76 -2.67
N PHE A 121 -11.85 5.12 -1.88
CA PHE A 121 -11.93 6.40 -1.17
C PHE A 121 -12.15 6.12 0.30
N TYR A 122 -11.43 6.83 1.16
CA TYR A 122 -11.44 6.58 2.59
C TYR A 122 -11.79 7.83 3.38
N VAL A 123 -12.57 7.65 4.43
CA VAL A 123 -12.78 8.66 5.46
C VAL A 123 -12.62 8.04 6.83
N VAL A 124 -12.25 8.86 7.80
CA VAL A 124 -12.12 8.47 9.21
C VAL A 124 -13.03 9.33 10.06
N SER A 125 -13.67 8.73 11.06
CA SER A 125 -14.37 9.43 12.14
C SER A 125 -13.76 9.04 13.48
N ALA A 126 -13.67 10.00 14.40
CA ALA A 126 -13.30 9.75 15.78
C ALA A 126 -14.52 9.34 16.59
N VAL A 127 -14.30 8.50 17.60
CA VAL A 127 -15.29 8.11 18.59
C VAL A 127 -14.76 8.49 19.96
N GLY A 128 -15.54 9.28 20.70
CA GLY A 128 -15.22 9.66 22.07
C GLY A 128 -16.44 9.58 22.98
N ALA A 129 -16.33 10.11 24.20
CA ALA A 129 -17.40 10.09 25.21
C ALA A 129 -18.75 10.67 24.74
N TRP A 130 -18.74 11.55 23.74
CA TRP A 130 -19.93 12.22 23.18
C TRP A 130 -20.50 11.54 21.93
N GLY A 131 -19.93 10.39 21.54
CA GLY A 131 -20.32 9.66 20.33
C GLY A 131 -19.31 9.81 19.19
N GLU A 132 -19.77 9.47 17.99
CA GLU A 132 -18.97 9.52 16.76
C GLU A 132 -18.99 10.94 16.16
N SER A 133 -17.84 11.40 15.69
CA SER A 133 -17.69 12.69 15.02
C SER A 133 -18.21 12.68 13.58
N GLU A 134 -18.26 13.86 12.97
CA GLU A 134 -18.24 13.98 11.52
C GLU A 134 -17.02 13.27 10.93
N VAL A 135 -17.15 12.83 9.68
CA VAL A 135 -16.05 12.18 8.96
C VAL A 135 -15.02 13.21 8.49
N SER A 136 -13.77 12.77 8.33
CA SER A 136 -12.69 13.55 7.73
C SER A 136 -12.98 13.90 6.27
N ASN A 137 -12.15 14.77 5.69
CA ASN A 137 -12.03 14.82 4.23
C ASN A 137 -11.64 13.44 3.69
N ALA A 138 -12.15 13.12 2.50
CA ALA A 138 -11.82 11.88 1.82
C ALA A 138 -10.34 11.85 1.42
N ALA A 139 -9.68 10.75 1.71
CA ALA A 139 -8.38 10.41 1.17
C ALA A 139 -8.56 9.46 -0.03
N THR A 140 -7.83 9.74 -1.11
CA THR A 140 -7.73 8.88 -2.28
C THR A 140 -6.29 8.38 -2.35
N PRO A 141 -6.04 7.06 -2.38
CA PRO A 141 -4.72 6.52 -2.61
C PRO A 141 -4.16 7.01 -3.97
N PRO A 142 -2.83 7.05 -4.13
CA PRO A 142 -2.23 7.34 -5.43
C PRO A 142 -2.71 6.34 -6.48
N ALA A 143 -2.78 6.68 -7.77
CA ALA A 143 -3.07 5.67 -8.79
C ALA A 143 -1.86 4.73 -8.95
N ILE A 144 -2.07 3.40 -8.94
CA ILE A 144 -1.09 2.44 -9.45
C ILE A 144 -1.42 2.18 -10.92
N LEU A 145 -0.39 2.27 -11.76
CA LEU A 145 -0.48 1.91 -13.17
C LEU A 145 0.46 0.74 -13.40
N GLN A 146 -0.12 -0.44 -13.59
CA GLN A 146 0.65 -1.66 -13.82
C GLN A 146 1.45 -1.55 -15.12
N ALA A 147 2.66 -2.09 -15.14
CA ALA A 147 3.51 -1.99 -16.32
C ALA A 147 3.00 -2.91 -17.44
N GLU A 148 2.47 -4.07 -17.09
CA GLU A 148 1.93 -5.07 -18.00
C GLU A 148 0.67 -4.59 -18.76
N ASP A 149 -0.04 -3.60 -18.23
CA ASP A 149 -1.21 -2.97 -18.85
C ASP A 149 -0.85 -1.73 -19.70
N ALA A 150 0.43 -1.35 -19.73
CA ALA A 150 0.91 -0.18 -20.45
C ALA A 150 1.04 -0.43 -21.97
N ILE A 151 1.32 0.62 -22.72
CA ILE A 151 1.72 0.51 -24.13
C ILE A 151 3.19 0.08 -24.16
N LEU A 152 3.46 -1.10 -24.72
CA LEU A 152 4.78 -1.71 -24.76
C LEU A 152 5.40 -1.67 -26.15
N SER A 153 6.68 -1.35 -26.24
CA SER A 153 7.46 -1.47 -27.47
C SER A 153 8.87 -1.94 -27.15
N GLY A 154 9.35 -2.98 -27.83
CA GLY A 154 10.71 -3.53 -27.60
C GLY A 154 10.93 -4.16 -26.21
N VAL A 155 9.88 -4.31 -25.41
CA VAL A 155 9.89 -4.92 -24.07
C VAL A 155 8.84 -6.04 -24.01
N VAL A 156 8.90 -6.91 -23.01
CA VAL A 156 8.03 -8.09 -22.92
C VAL A 156 7.38 -8.17 -21.54
N ALA A 157 6.07 -8.44 -21.50
CA ALA A 157 5.38 -8.74 -20.25
C ALA A 157 5.72 -10.16 -19.77
N ALA A 158 5.92 -10.33 -18.47
CA ALA A 158 6.29 -11.58 -17.83
C ALA A 158 5.56 -11.77 -16.50
N THR A 159 5.46 -13.01 -16.05
CA THR A 159 4.73 -13.42 -14.83
C THR A 159 5.55 -14.39 -13.96
N SER A 160 6.84 -14.52 -14.23
CA SER A 160 7.73 -15.43 -13.51
C SER A 160 8.26 -14.77 -12.23
N GLY A 161 8.35 -15.55 -11.16
CA GLY A 161 8.77 -15.04 -9.86
C GLY A 161 7.60 -14.52 -9.03
N SER A 162 7.92 -13.87 -7.93
CA SER A 162 6.95 -13.32 -6.98
C SER A 162 7.27 -11.86 -6.68
N GLY A 163 6.33 -11.17 -6.02
CA GLY A 163 6.55 -9.82 -5.52
C GLY A 163 6.17 -8.70 -6.47
N TYR A 164 5.71 -8.97 -7.70
CA TYR A 164 5.04 -7.96 -8.51
C TYR A 164 3.60 -7.71 -8.01
N ASN A 165 3.04 -6.55 -8.33
CA ASN A 165 1.61 -6.29 -8.13
C ASN A 165 0.87 -6.65 -9.43
N GLY A 166 -0.43 -6.90 -9.36
CA GLY A 166 -1.23 -7.16 -10.55
C GLY A 166 -0.94 -8.52 -11.21
N GLY A 167 -1.00 -8.55 -12.55
CA GLY A 167 -0.88 -9.77 -13.33
C GLY A 167 0.56 -10.19 -13.63
N GLY A 168 1.52 -9.26 -13.54
CA GLY A 168 2.90 -9.51 -13.92
C GLY A 168 3.81 -8.30 -13.77
N TYR A 169 4.82 -8.23 -14.64
CA TYR A 169 5.73 -7.11 -14.77
C TYR A 169 6.20 -7.00 -16.23
N VAL A 170 6.95 -5.95 -16.55
CA VAL A 170 7.57 -5.78 -17.87
C VAL A 170 9.07 -5.90 -17.79
N GLU A 171 9.63 -6.74 -18.66
CA GLU A 171 11.04 -7.01 -18.80
C GLU A 171 11.63 -6.29 -20.03
N PHE A 172 12.73 -5.57 -19.81
CA PHE A 172 13.56 -5.02 -20.89
C PHE A 172 14.48 -6.10 -21.47
N VAL A 173 14.02 -6.77 -22.54
CA VAL A 173 14.75 -7.85 -23.22
C VAL A 173 15.73 -7.33 -24.28
N MET A 174 16.96 -6.96 -23.88
CA MET A 174 18.14 -6.62 -24.72
C MET A 174 17.88 -5.87 -26.05
N SER A 175 16.82 -5.06 -26.11
CA SER A 175 16.52 -4.21 -27.26
C SER A 175 17.09 -2.81 -26.99
N THR A 176 17.61 -2.18 -28.03
CA THR A 176 17.82 -0.73 -27.99
C THR A 176 16.47 -0.08 -28.30
N ASN A 177 16.15 1.01 -27.60
CA ASN A 177 14.92 1.81 -27.77
C ASN A 177 13.60 1.17 -27.30
N GLY A 178 13.64 0.15 -26.43
CA GLY A 178 12.42 -0.32 -25.76
C GLY A 178 11.81 0.75 -24.85
N TYR A 179 10.48 0.78 -24.73
CA TYR A 179 9.78 1.70 -23.83
C TYR A 179 8.49 1.08 -23.26
N ILE A 180 8.10 1.65 -22.12
CA ILE A 180 6.83 1.43 -21.43
C ILE A 180 6.15 2.79 -21.38
N GLU A 181 4.93 2.90 -21.89
CA GLU A 181 4.19 4.17 -21.95
C GLU A 181 2.83 4.03 -21.27
N TRP A 182 2.56 4.93 -20.32
CA TRP A 182 1.30 5.01 -19.60
C TRP A 182 0.51 6.24 -20.04
N ASN A 183 -0.78 6.05 -20.29
CA ASN A 183 -1.73 7.15 -20.44
C ASN A 183 -2.23 7.57 -19.05
N VAL A 184 -1.73 8.71 -18.56
CA VAL A 184 -2.08 9.23 -17.24
C VAL A 184 -3.07 10.37 -17.37
N THR A 185 -4.20 10.29 -16.65
CA THR A 185 -5.12 11.43 -16.49
C THR A 185 -4.84 12.10 -15.16
N ALA A 186 -4.33 13.34 -15.20
CA ALA A 186 -4.12 14.13 -14.00
C ALA A 186 -5.39 14.90 -13.62
N ALA A 187 -6.03 14.53 -12.50
CA ALA A 187 -7.23 15.20 -12.00
C ALA A 187 -6.97 16.63 -11.50
N GLN A 188 -5.71 16.99 -11.24
CA GLN A 188 -5.30 18.31 -10.74
C GLN A 188 -4.07 18.81 -11.49
N THR A 189 -3.98 20.13 -11.69
CA THR A 189 -2.88 20.81 -12.43
C THR A 189 -1.66 21.13 -11.54
N THR A 190 -1.38 20.28 -10.55
CA THR A 190 -0.24 20.44 -9.62
C THR A 190 0.95 19.58 -10.08
N ASN A 191 2.07 19.70 -9.37
CA ASN A 191 3.19 18.78 -9.53
C ASN A 191 2.77 17.38 -9.07
N HIS A 192 3.05 16.37 -9.90
CA HIS A 192 2.80 14.97 -9.58
C HIS A 192 4.13 14.28 -9.30
N LYS A 193 4.17 13.48 -8.23
CA LYS A 193 5.32 12.62 -7.93
C LYS A 193 5.13 11.31 -8.68
N LEU A 194 6.10 10.95 -9.52
CA LEU A 194 6.17 9.64 -10.15
C LEU A 194 7.09 8.74 -9.31
N THR A 195 6.60 7.55 -8.98
CA THR A 195 7.39 6.52 -8.30
C THR A 195 7.34 5.27 -9.16
N PHE A 196 8.50 4.66 -9.41
CA PHE A 196 8.61 3.42 -10.18
C PHE A 196 8.98 2.28 -9.25
N ARG A 197 8.22 1.19 -9.31
CA ARG A 197 8.59 -0.07 -8.68
C ARG A 197 9.29 -0.94 -9.72
N TYR A 198 10.47 -1.46 -9.38
CA TYR A 198 11.30 -2.20 -10.31
C TYR A 198 12.10 -3.27 -9.58
N ALA A 199 12.67 -4.20 -10.34
CA ALA A 199 13.64 -5.17 -9.88
C ALA A 199 14.83 -5.21 -10.84
N LEU A 200 16.02 -5.46 -10.30
CA LEU A 200 17.27 -5.63 -11.05
C LEU A 200 17.94 -6.91 -10.59
N ASP A 201 18.32 -7.75 -11.55
CA ASP A 201 19.09 -8.98 -11.31
C ASP A 201 20.61 -8.76 -11.35
N GLY A 202 21.04 -7.53 -11.69
CA GLY A 202 22.43 -7.15 -11.89
C GLY A 202 22.96 -6.20 -10.82
N VAL A 203 24.29 -6.06 -10.77
CA VAL A 203 24.99 -5.17 -9.82
C VAL A 203 25.26 -3.77 -10.38
N ALA A 204 24.87 -3.51 -11.63
CA ALA A 204 25.09 -2.24 -12.31
C ALA A 204 23.76 -1.48 -12.47
N PRO A 205 23.74 -0.15 -12.26
CA PRO A 205 22.54 0.64 -12.51
C PRO A 205 22.10 0.59 -13.97
N ARG A 206 20.80 0.69 -14.22
CA ARG A 206 20.19 0.71 -15.55
C ARG A 206 19.43 2.01 -15.77
N PRO A 207 20.09 3.12 -16.13
CA PRO A 207 19.40 4.39 -16.34
C PRO A 207 18.49 4.35 -17.58
N LEU A 208 17.31 4.96 -17.48
CA LEU A 208 16.36 5.12 -18.58
C LEU A 208 16.01 6.60 -18.79
N ASN A 209 15.60 6.96 -20.01
CA ASN A 209 14.98 8.27 -20.26
C ASN A 209 13.56 8.29 -19.69
N LEU A 210 13.22 9.33 -18.95
CA LEU A 210 11.84 9.65 -18.58
C LEU A 210 11.32 10.76 -19.50
N ALA A 211 10.25 10.47 -20.23
CA ALA A 211 9.56 11.44 -21.06
C ALA A 211 8.12 11.64 -20.61
N VAL A 212 7.64 12.88 -20.70
CA VAL A 212 6.24 13.26 -20.43
C VAL A 212 5.72 13.97 -21.68
N ASN A 213 4.60 13.49 -22.22
CA ASN A 213 4.00 14.01 -23.46
C ASN A 213 5.01 14.08 -24.63
N GLY A 214 5.88 13.06 -24.74
CA GLY A 214 6.91 12.98 -25.77
C GLY A 214 8.16 13.85 -25.53
N ILE A 215 8.22 14.60 -24.43
CA ILE A 215 9.38 15.43 -24.07
C ILE A 215 10.20 14.73 -22.99
N VAL A 216 11.47 14.47 -23.24
CA VAL A 216 12.40 13.94 -22.22
C VAL A 216 12.60 14.99 -21.13
N ILE A 217 12.20 14.65 -19.90
CA ILE A 217 12.34 15.50 -18.71
C ILE A 217 13.49 15.07 -17.81
N GLU A 218 13.94 13.81 -17.94
CA GLU A 218 15.14 13.28 -17.30
C GLU A 218 15.78 12.29 -18.28
N SER A 219 17.05 12.52 -18.65
CA SER A 219 17.76 11.71 -19.65
C SER A 219 18.52 10.52 -19.05
N ALA A 220 18.58 10.43 -17.72
CA ALA A 220 19.23 9.34 -17.01
C ALA A 220 18.56 9.12 -15.65
N LEU A 221 17.29 8.73 -15.66
CA LEU A 221 16.60 8.33 -14.43
C LEU A 221 17.23 7.01 -13.98
N ASP A 222 17.89 7.05 -12.83
CA ASP A 222 18.69 5.93 -12.35
C ASP A 222 17.81 4.83 -11.73
N PHE A 223 18.13 3.59 -12.08
CA PHE A 223 17.56 2.39 -11.47
C PHE A 223 18.73 1.60 -10.91
N ALA A 224 19.00 1.78 -9.62
CA ALA A 224 20.12 1.15 -8.92
C ALA A 224 19.66 -0.14 -8.20
N PRO A 225 20.57 -1.12 -7.99
CA PRO A 225 20.30 -2.36 -7.26
C PRO A 225 19.88 -2.14 -5.80
#